data_AF-A0A925HSQ2-F1
#
_entry.id   AF-A0A925HSQ2-F1
#
_cell.length_a   1.000
_cell.length_b   1.000
_cell.length_c   1.000
_cell.angle_alpha   90.00
_cell.angle_beta   90.00
_cell.angle_gamma   90.00
#
_symmetry.space_group_name_H-M   'P 1'
#
loop_
_entity.id
_entity.type
_entity.pdbx_description
1 polymer ?
#
loop_
_entity_poly.entity_id
_entity_poly.type
_entity_poly.pdbx_seq_one_letter_code
_entity_poly.pdbx_strand_id
1 'polypeptide(L)'
;MAIDDVLQTLLAAPKAFLESNALLIYGSNKGGSGPKEFVLQASDETGWRSCVGGATRNVPFYVMYDANGYNAKGSGPKSKPFATHYVSMREYNVTNNSWEDADTTHYLLPTDGPAVMVTSKLNGCTFGIGSNGSGARLVSHLRPQSGSSTAVRVGLDQGIRAGFAGGKLDVGIMSSGQENGTILALRTGTKWTFYAQRFQMLASMVGFINDVRVYS
;
A
#
# COMPACT_ATOMS: atom_id res chain seq x y z
N MET A 1 -23.84 8.64 -4.30
CA MET A 1 -22.91 9.12 -3.25
C MET A 1 -21.80 9.89 -3.95
N ALA A 2 -21.44 11.08 -3.45
CA ALA A 2 -20.35 11.84 -4.07
C ALA A 2 -19.01 11.15 -3.74
N ILE A 3 -18.03 11.26 -4.63
CA ILE A 3 -16.73 10.61 -4.45
C ILE A 3 -15.97 11.12 -3.21
N ASP A 4 -16.20 12.37 -2.81
CA ASP A 4 -15.69 12.91 -1.55
C ASP A 4 -16.30 12.21 -0.32
N ASP A 5 -17.59 11.86 -0.34
CA ASP A 5 -18.23 11.11 0.75
C ASP A 5 -17.65 9.69 0.87
N VAL A 6 -17.30 9.08 -0.28
CA VAL A 6 -16.63 7.78 -0.32
C VAL A 6 -15.24 7.89 0.32
N LEU A 7 -14.47 8.94 0.00
CA LEU A 7 -13.18 9.19 0.62
C LEU A 7 -13.33 9.36 2.14
N GLN A 8 -14.31 10.14 2.60
CA GLN A 8 -14.56 10.30 4.04
C GLN A 8 -14.93 8.97 4.71
N THR A 9 -15.71 8.12 4.04
CA THR A 9 -16.04 6.78 4.54
C THR A 9 -14.80 5.90 4.66
N LEU A 10 -13.91 5.91 3.65
CA LEU A 10 -12.64 5.20 3.69
C LEU A 10 -11.76 5.68 4.85
N LEU A 11 -11.65 6.99 5.07
CA LEU A 11 -10.79 7.55 6.11
C LEU A 11 -11.37 7.40 7.52
N ALA A 12 -12.71 7.37 7.67
CA ALA A 12 -13.35 7.17 8.97
C ALA A 12 -13.34 5.70 9.42
N ALA A 13 -13.49 4.77 8.48
CA ALA A 13 -13.61 3.33 8.77
C ALA A 13 -12.88 2.45 7.73
N PRO A 14 -11.55 2.57 7.60
CA PRO A 14 -10.78 1.93 6.53
C PRO A 14 -10.92 0.41 6.49
N LYS A 15 -10.95 -0.27 7.65
CA LYS A 15 -11.16 -1.73 7.68
C LYS A 15 -12.50 -2.12 7.06
N ALA A 16 -13.60 -1.55 7.54
CA ALA A 16 -14.94 -1.86 7.05
C ALA A 16 -15.10 -1.49 5.57
N PHE A 17 -14.49 -0.37 5.16
CA PHE A 17 -14.45 0.03 3.76
C PHE A 17 -13.74 -1.01 2.90
N LEU A 18 -12.51 -1.40 3.27
CA LEU A 18 -11.72 -2.36 2.50
C LEU A 18 -12.35 -3.77 2.50
N GLU A 19 -13.12 -4.16 3.53
CA GLU A 19 -13.86 -5.44 3.52
C GLU A 19 -15.00 -5.48 2.50
N SER A 20 -15.52 -4.31 2.12
CA SER A 20 -16.68 -4.15 1.24
C SER A 20 -16.37 -3.53 -0.12
N ASN A 21 -15.13 -3.06 -0.34
CA ASN A 21 -14.68 -2.40 -1.56
C ASN A 21 -13.25 -2.81 -1.89
N ALA A 22 -12.89 -2.76 -3.16
CA ALA A 22 -11.50 -2.92 -3.60
C ALA A 22 -10.84 -1.55 -3.78
N LEU A 23 -9.59 -1.41 -3.32
CA LEU A 23 -8.80 -0.19 -3.48
C LEU A 23 -7.44 -0.51 -4.10
N LEU A 24 -7.10 0.09 -5.24
CA LEU A 24 -5.73 0.08 -5.76
C LEU A 24 -5.11 1.47 -5.69
N ILE A 25 -3.85 1.51 -5.29
CA ILE A 25 -3.09 2.74 -5.18
C ILE A 25 -2.02 2.77 -6.27
N TYR A 26 -2.01 3.85 -7.05
CA TYR A 26 -1.05 4.15 -8.09
C TYR A 26 -0.28 5.41 -7.73
N GLY A 27 0.92 5.26 -7.21
CA GLY A 27 1.88 6.35 -7.08
C GLY A 27 2.95 6.30 -8.15
N SER A 28 3.69 7.40 -8.28
CA SER A 28 4.89 7.43 -9.11
C SER A 28 6.07 6.76 -8.41
N ASN A 29 6.84 5.95 -9.14
CA ASN A 29 8.14 5.45 -8.67
C ASN A 29 9.19 6.58 -8.66
N LYS A 30 8.90 7.70 -9.35
CA LYS A 30 9.76 8.86 -9.49
C LYS A 30 9.44 9.89 -8.41
N GLY A 31 10.48 10.47 -7.81
CA GLY A 31 10.38 11.54 -6.82
C GLY A 31 10.44 11.08 -5.35
N GLY A 32 10.70 9.80 -5.09
CA GLY A 32 10.94 9.28 -3.74
C GLY A 32 9.72 9.26 -2.80
N SER A 33 9.97 8.85 -1.56
CA SER A 33 8.99 8.87 -0.47
C SER A 33 8.87 10.29 0.11
N GLY A 34 7.67 10.70 0.48
CA GLY A 34 7.43 12.04 1.03
C GLY A 34 5.97 12.49 0.97
N PRO A 35 5.66 13.70 1.46
CA PRO A 35 4.34 14.30 1.34
C PRO A 35 3.95 14.49 -0.13
N LYS A 36 2.74 14.04 -0.50
CA LYS A 36 2.15 14.18 -1.82
C LYS A 36 0.64 14.33 -1.73
N GLU A 37 0.04 14.93 -2.75
CA GLU A 37 -1.42 14.98 -2.88
C GLU A 37 -1.93 13.80 -3.69
N PHE A 38 -2.96 13.14 -3.16
CA PHE A 38 -3.65 12.05 -3.83
C PHE A 38 -5.12 12.42 -4.05
N VAL A 39 -5.73 11.78 -5.03
CA VAL A 39 -7.18 11.80 -5.26
C VAL A 39 -7.71 10.37 -5.25
N LEU A 40 -8.97 10.23 -4.83
CA LEU A 40 -9.74 9.00 -4.97
C LEU A 40 -10.66 9.12 -6.18
N GLN A 41 -10.80 8.05 -6.95
CA GLN A 41 -11.73 7.97 -8.06
C GLN A 41 -12.39 6.59 -8.10
N ALA A 42 -13.65 6.54 -8.52
CA ALA A 42 -14.30 5.29 -8.87
C ALA A 42 -13.68 4.69 -10.14
N SER A 43 -13.86 3.40 -10.34
CA SER A 43 -13.44 2.71 -11.55
C SER A 43 -14.61 1.91 -12.12
N ASP A 44 -14.70 1.88 -13.46
CA ASP A 44 -15.66 1.06 -14.19
C ASP A 44 -15.21 -0.41 -14.30
N GLU A 45 -14.03 -0.78 -13.76
CA GLU A 45 -13.62 -2.19 -13.78
C GLU A 45 -14.64 -3.02 -12.97
N THR A 46 -15.25 -3.97 -13.66
CA THR A 46 -16.21 -4.90 -13.08
C THR A 46 -15.55 -6.24 -12.76
N GLY A 47 -16.24 -7.07 -11.97
CA GLY A 47 -15.76 -8.41 -11.62
C GLY A 47 -14.86 -8.47 -10.40
N TRP A 48 -14.63 -7.34 -9.70
CA TRP A 48 -14.00 -7.35 -8.39
C TRP A 48 -14.95 -8.02 -7.37
N ARG A 49 -14.49 -9.00 -6.57
CA ARG A 49 -15.31 -9.91 -5.74
C ARG A 49 -14.73 -10.14 -4.34
N SER A 50 -15.36 -9.63 -3.28
CA SER A 50 -14.95 -9.96 -1.90
C SER A 50 -15.52 -11.31 -1.47
N CYS A 51 -14.75 -12.09 -0.70
CA CYS A 51 -15.22 -13.32 -0.03
C CYS A 51 -15.16 -13.23 1.51
N VAL A 52 -15.09 -12.02 2.07
CA VAL A 52 -15.20 -11.78 3.51
C VAL A 52 -16.49 -12.43 4.04
N GLY A 53 -16.37 -13.26 5.08
CA GLY A 53 -17.50 -13.98 5.67
C GLY A 53 -17.94 -15.24 4.89
N GLY A 54 -17.12 -15.73 3.95
CA GLY A 54 -17.34 -17.01 3.27
C GLY A 54 -18.26 -16.96 2.04
N ALA A 55 -18.89 -15.82 1.76
CA ALA A 55 -19.72 -15.62 0.57
C ALA A 55 -19.04 -14.68 -0.44
N THR A 56 -18.93 -15.13 -1.69
CA THR A 56 -18.37 -14.32 -2.78
C THR A 56 -19.41 -13.32 -3.30
N ARG A 57 -19.10 -12.03 -3.27
CA ARG A 57 -19.96 -10.94 -3.78
C ARG A 57 -19.17 -9.94 -4.62
N ASN A 58 -19.78 -9.39 -5.66
CA ASN A 58 -19.19 -8.27 -6.38
C ASN A 58 -19.03 -7.06 -5.44
N VAL A 59 -17.91 -6.36 -5.54
CA VAL A 59 -17.62 -5.15 -4.76
C VAL A 59 -17.26 -3.97 -5.66
N PRO A 60 -17.59 -2.74 -5.26
CA PRO A 60 -17.11 -1.56 -5.95
C PRO A 60 -15.57 -1.50 -5.96
N PHE A 61 -15.02 -0.92 -7.02
CA PHE A 61 -13.58 -0.75 -7.18
C PHE A 61 -13.22 0.74 -7.26
N TYR A 62 -12.22 1.12 -6.46
CA TYR A 62 -11.70 2.47 -6.38
C TYR A 62 -10.20 2.47 -6.66
N VAL A 63 -9.76 3.55 -7.28
CA VAL A 63 -8.35 3.84 -7.50
C VAL A 63 -7.97 5.11 -6.76
N MET A 64 -6.82 5.09 -6.12
CA MET A 64 -6.21 6.27 -5.54
C MET A 64 -4.91 6.54 -6.28
N TYR A 65 -4.65 7.80 -6.62
CA TYR A 65 -3.44 8.11 -7.36
C TYR A 65 -2.91 9.52 -7.10
N ASP A 66 -1.62 9.68 -7.37
CA ASP A 66 -0.91 10.96 -7.27
C ASP A 66 -1.60 12.00 -8.16
N ALA A 67 -2.13 13.06 -7.53
CA ALA A 67 -2.92 14.09 -8.20
C ALA A 67 -2.16 14.80 -9.32
N ASN A 68 -0.82 14.79 -9.26
CA ASN A 68 0.06 15.47 -10.21
C ASN A 68 0.73 14.52 -11.22
N GLY A 69 0.72 13.21 -10.95
CA GLY A 69 1.58 12.25 -11.64
C GLY A 69 0.89 11.16 -12.47
N TYR A 70 -0.39 10.85 -12.19
CA TYR A 70 -1.06 9.70 -12.81
C TYR A 70 -2.54 10.00 -13.09
N ASN A 71 -3.03 9.74 -14.30
CA ASN A 71 -4.42 10.08 -14.69
C ASN A 71 -5.19 8.92 -15.37
N ALA A 72 -4.67 7.69 -15.38
CA ALA A 72 -5.04 6.74 -16.44
C ALA A 72 -5.95 5.55 -16.05
N LYS A 73 -6.52 5.49 -14.83
CA LYS A 73 -7.21 4.25 -14.36
C LYS A 73 -8.60 4.42 -13.72
N GLY A 74 -9.10 5.64 -13.55
CA GLY A 74 -10.43 5.86 -12.99
C GLY A 74 -11.40 6.46 -14.02
N SER A 75 -12.68 6.25 -13.78
CA SER A 75 -13.80 6.81 -14.54
C SER A 75 -14.60 7.75 -13.64
N GLY A 76 -15.22 8.78 -14.22
CA GLY A 76 -16.08 9.69 -13.47
C GLY A 76 -15.35 10.71 -12.58
N PRO A 77 -16.03 11.32 -11.59
CA PRO A 77 -15.50 12.42 -10.81
C PRO A 77 -14.40 11.98 -9.85
N LYS A 78 -13.42 12.86 -9.64
CA LYS A 78 -12.34 12.69 -8.67
C LYS A 78 -12.74 13.36 -7.36
N SER A 79 -12.27 12.83 -6.23
CA SER A 79 -12.30 13.56 -4.97
C SER A 79 -11.47 14.84 -5.08
N LYS A 80 -11.65 15.73 -4.12
CA LYS A 80 -10.66 16.79 -3.88
C LYS A 80 -9.30 16.15 -3.55
N PRO A 81 -8.18 16.78 -3.99
CA PRO A 81 -6.86 16.37 -3.54
C PRO A 81 -6.76 16.40 -2.02
N PHE A 82 -6.07 15.42 -1.46
CA PHE A 82 -5.79 15.37 -0.03
C PHE A 82 -4.33 14.98 0.21
N ALA A 83 -3.74 15.56 1.25
CA ALA A 83 -2.35 15.34 1.58
C ALA A 83 -2.14 13.95 2.18
N THR A 84 -1.07 13.30 1.74
CA THR A 84 -0.67 11.96 2.17
C THR A 84 0.85 11.88 2.31
N HIS A 85 1.33 10.96 3.13
CA HIS A 85 2.69 10.44 3.03
C HIS A 85 2.71 9.32 2.00
N TYR A 86 3.43 9.51 0.91
CA TYR A 86 3.66 8.46 -0.07
C TYR A 86 4.97 7.72 0.22
N VAL A 87 4.92 6.39 0.23
CA VAL A 87 6.10 5.54 0.32
C VAL A 87 6.39 4.97 -1.06
N SER A 88 7.49 5.39 -1.69
CA SER A 88 7.89 4.91 -3.01
C SER A 88 8.47 3.50 -2.95
N MET A 89 8.14 2.68 -3.95
CA MET A 89 8.81 1.40 -4.17
C MET A 89 10.27 1.62 -4.56
N ARG A 90 11.18 0.85 -3.97
CA ARG A 90 12.61 0.79 -4.35
C ARG A 90 12.94 -0.58 -4.92
N GLU A 91 13.70 -0.62 -6.00
CA GLU A 91 14.13 -1.86 -6.66
C GLU A 91 15.59 -2.18 -6.34
N TYR A 92 15.90 -3.46 -6.22
CA TYR A 92 17.27 -3.93 -6.03
C TYR A 92 17.99 -3.99 -7.38
N ASN A 93 19.06 -3.23 -7.54
CA ASN A 93 19.92 -3.24 -8.71
C ASN A 93 20.97 -4.33 -8.57
N VAL A 94 20.84 -5.36 -9.40
CA VAL A 94 21.67 -6.57 -9.36
C VAL A 94 23.01 -6.39 -10.05
N THR A 95 23.08 -5.51 -11.04
CA THR A 95 24.33 -5.17 -11.73
C THR A 95 25.29 -4.52 -10.76
N ASN A 96 24.77 -3.68 -9.86
CA ASN A 96 25.56 -2.92 -8.89
C ASN A 96 25.51 -3.53 -7.49
N ASN A 97 24.80 -4.66 -7.31
CA ASN A 97 24.55 -5.32 -6.02
C ASN A 97 24.09 -4.33 -4.92
N SER A 98 23.25 -3.36 -5.28
CA SER A 98 22.84 -2.24 -4.43
C SER A 98 21.36 -1.87 -4.63
N TRP A 99 20.78 -1.15 -3.67
CA TRP A 99 19.48 -0.52 -3.88
C TRP A 99 19.62 0.74 -4.72
N GLU A 100 18.64 1.02 -5.58
CA GLU A 100 18.65 2.22 -6.44
C GLU A 100 18.84 3.53 -5.65
N ASP A 101 18.56 3.55 -4.34
CA ASP A 101 18.89 4.64 -3.40
C ASP A 101 19.00 4.08 -1.96
N ALA A 102 20.08 3.38 -1.60
CA ALA A 102 20.21 2.66 -0.32
C ALA A 102 19.89 3.51 0.93
N ASP A 103 20.31 4.78 0.94
CA ASP A 103 20.10 5.73 2.06
C ASP A 103 18.63 6.18 2.22
N THR A 104 17.74 5.82 1.28
CA THR A 104 16.31 6.18 1.30
C THR A 104 15.37 4.98 1.17
N THR A 105 15.91 3.77 1.38
CA THR A 105 15.14 2.50 1.40
C THR A 105 14.07 2.49 2.48
N HIS A 106 14.27 3.30 3.53
CA HIS A 106 13.34 3.46 4.63
C HIS A 106 12.80 4.89 4.65
N TYR A 107 11.50 5.01 4.89
CA TYR A 107 10.83 6.29 5.10
C TYR A 107 10.32 6.37 6.53
N LEU A 108 10.76 7.38 7.28
CA LEU A 108 10.26 7.62 8.63
C LEU A 108 8.94 8.39 8.54
N LEU A 109 7.84 7.73 8.86
CA LEU A 109 6.53 8.36 9.00
C LEU A 109 6.55 9.26 10.23
N PRO A 110 6.34 10.58 10.04
CA PRO A 110 6.41 11.53 11.13
C PRO A 110 5.16 11.47 12.02
N THR A 111 5.25 12.14 13.17
CA THR A 111 4.14 12.29 14.12
C THR A 111 3.27 13.53 13.85
N ASP A 112 3.65 14.36 12.88
CA ASP A 112 2.94 15.56 12.39
C ASP A 112 2.75 15.57 10.85
N GLY A 113 2.09 16.58 10.31
CA GLY A 113 1.76 16.64 8.87
C GLY A 113 0.61 15.71 8.45
N PRO A 114 0.58 15.23 7.19
CA PRO A 114 -0.50 14.38 6.68
C PRO A 114 -0.82 13.18 7.58
N ALA A 115 -2.11 12.94 7.82
CA ALA A 115 -2.57 11.83 8.67
C ALA A 115 -2.85 10.54 7.89
N VAL A 116 -2.52 10.51 6.59
CA VAL A 116 -2.73 9.37 5.70
C VAL A 116 -1.39 8.97 5.11
N MET A 117 -1.10 7.67 5.06
CA MET A 117 0.02 7.11 4.33
C MET A 117 -0.48 6.14 3.28
N VAL A 118 0.13 6.19 2.10
CA VAL A 118 -0.15 5.27 1.01
C VAL A 118 1.12 4.80 0.33
N THR A 119 1.05 3.63 -0.29
CA THR A 119 2.11 3.14 -1.16
C THR A 119 1.51 2.52 -2.41
N SER A 120 2.25 2.53 -3.51
CA SER A 120 1.84 1.88 -4.74
C SER A 120 1.54 0.41 -4.53
N LYS A 121 0.69 -0.16 -5.39
CA LYS A 121 0.33 -1.58 -5.33
C LYS A 121 1.55 -2.50 -5.17
N LEU A 122 1.43 -3.48 -4.31
CA LEU A 122 2.41 -4.54 -4.10
C LEU A 122 2.15 -5.67 -5.08
N ASN A 123 3.01 -5.86 -6.09
CA ASN A 123 2.99 -7.07 -6.92
C ASN A 123 4.40 -7.65 -6.98
N GLY A 124 4.60 -8.76 -6.27
CA GLY A 124 5.93 -9.32 -6.11
C GLY A 124 6.81 -8.54 -5.13
N CYS A 125 6.29 -7.51 -4.46
CA CYS A 125 7.02 -6.64 -3.54
C CYS A 125 6.86 -7.08 -2.08
N THR A 126 7.74 -6.58 -1.21
CA THR A 126 7.66 -6.69 0.24
C THR A 126 7.45 -5.31 0.83
N PHE A 127 6.51 -5.20 1.78
CA PHE A 127 6.39 -4.00 2.60
C PHE A 127 6.70 -4.30 4.06
N GLY A 128 7.58 -3.50 4.64
CA GLY A 128 8.01 -3.61 6.04
C GLY A 128 7.53 -2.43 6.87
N ILE A 129 7.10 -2.71 8.11
CA ILE A 129 6.76 -1.72 9.13
C ILE A 129 7.63 -1.99 10.36
N GLY A 130 8.36 -0.97 10.82
CA GLY A 130 9.10 -1.05 12.06
C GLY A 130 9.04 0.22 12.91
N SER A 131 9.57 0.11 14.12
CA SER A 131 9.51 1.15 15.15
C SER A 131 10.83 1.93 15.23
N ASN A 132 10.76 3.26 15.33
CA ASN A 132 11.88 4.11 15.76
C ASN A 132 11.57 4.88 17.09
N GLY A 133 10.62 4.38 17.88
CA GLY A 133 10.17 5.03 19.14
C GLY A 133 9.16 6.18 18.95
N SER A 134 8.41 6.50 20.03
CA SER A 134 7.53 7.68 20.17
C SER A 134 6.40 7.86 19.13
N GLY A 135 5.83 6.77 18.61
CA GLY A 135 4.69 6.81 17.68
C GLY A 135 5.08 6.95 16.21
N ALA A 136 6.30 7.40 15.90
CA ALA A 136 6.85 7.33 14.56
C ALA A 136 7.00 5.88 14.08
N ARG A 137 6.90 5.69 12.77
CA ARG A 137 7.02 4.37 12.13
C ARG A 137 7.99 4.45 10.97
N LEU A 138 9.00 3.61 10.98
CA LEU A 138 9.87 3.46 9.82
C LEU A 138 9.18 2.45 8.88
N VAL A 139 9.10 2.75 7.59
CA VAL A 139 8.42 1.89 6.61
C VAL A 139 9.23 1.75 5.32
N SER A 140 9.05 0.63 4.63
CA SER A 140 9.74 0.35 3.38
C SER A 140 8.85 -0.40 2.40
N HIS A 141 8.90 -0.01 1.13
CA HIS A 141 8.34 -0.77 0.02
C HIS A 141 9.49 -1.21 -0.89
N LEU A 142 9.84 -2.50 -0.85
CA LEU A 142 10.96 -3.04 -1.62
C LEU A 142 10.48 -4.03 -2.68
N ARG A 143 11.01 -3.90 -3.89
CA ARG A 143 10.85 -4.85 -4.98
C ARG A 143 12.10 -5.73 -5.07
N PRO A 144 11.95 -7.06 -4.92
CA PRO A 144 13.03 -8.00 -5.21
C PRO A 144 13.43 -7.94 -6.68
N GLN A 145 14.62 -8.44 -7.00
CA GLN A 145 15.00 -8.74 -8.37
C GLN A 145 13.91 -9.58 -9.06
N SER A 146 13.58 -9.26 -10.31
CA SER A 146 12.65 -10.05 -11.12
C SER A 146 13.10 -11.53 -11.18
N GLY A 147 12.16 -12.46 -10.97
CA GLY A 147 12.47 -13.91 -10.92
C GLY A 147 13.06 -14.41 -9.60
N SER A 148 13.22 -13.54 -8.59
CA SER A 148 13.69 -13.92 -7.24
C SER A 148 12.84 -15.03 -6.62
N SER A 149 13.53 -16.05 -6.11
CA SER A 149 12.91 -17.13 -5.34
C SER A 149 12.34 -16.62 -4.02
N THR A 150 11.47 -17.41 -3.39
CA THR A 150 10.95 -17.13 -2.04
C THR A 150 12.08 -16.91 -1.03
N ALA A 151 13.21 -17.61 -1.17
CA ALA A 151 14.37 -17.45 -0.27
C ALA A 151 15.00 -16.05 -0.38
N VAL A 152 15.11 -15.48 -1.59
CA VAL A 152 15.60 -14.10 -1.78
C VAL A 152 14.63 -13.09 -1.17
N ARG A 153 13.31 -13.33 -1.29
CA ARG A 153 12.29 -12.49 -0.64
C ARG A 153 12.36 -12.54 0.88
N VAL A 154 12.67 -13.69 1.46
CA VAL A 154 12.94 -13.84 2.89
C VAL A 154 14.25 -13.13 3.28
N GLY A 155 15.29 -13.18 2.44
CA GLY A 155 16.52 -12.40 2.65
C GLY A 155 16.26 -10.88 2.64
N LEU A 156 15.34 -10.40 1.80
CA LEU A 156 14.87 -9.02 1.82
C LEU A 156 14.13 -8.69 3.11
N ASP A 157 13.29 -9.59 3.62
CA ASP A 157 12.68 -9.44 4.94
C ASP A 157 13.74 -9.28 6.04
N GLN A 158 14.83 -10.04 5.99
CA GLN A 158 15.95 -9.91 6.92
C GLN A 158 16.74 -8.60 6.74
N GLY A 159 16.99 -8.16 5.51
CA GLY A 159 17.63 -6.87 5.23
C GLY A 159 16.78 -5.69 5.69
N ILE A 160 15.46 -5.77 5.46
CA ILE A 160 14.46 -4.84 6.01
C ILE A 160 14.55 -4.83 7.54
N ARG A 161 14.56 -5.99 8.20
CA ARG A 161 14.72 -6.12 9.66
C ARG A 161 16.00 -5.48 10.17
N ALA A 162 17.12 -5.67 9.48
CA ALA A 162 18.41 -5.09 9.84
C ALA A 162 18.42 -3.56 9.73
N GLY A 163 17.67 -2.99 8.78
CA GLY A 163 17.50 -1.55 8.62
C GLY A 163 16.66 -0.88 9.72
N PHE A 164 15.83 -1.63 10.44
CA PHE A 164 15.12 -1.15 11.62
C PHE A 164 16.03 -1.24 12.86
N ALA A 165 16.82 -0.20 13.14
CA ALA A 165 17.57 -0.09 14.38
C ALA A 165 16.60 -0.16 15.59
N GLY A 166 16.62 -1.27 16.34
CA GLY A 166 15.63 -1.57 17.39
C GLY A 166 14.73 -2.79 17.13
N GLY A 167 14.88 -3.45 15.97
CA GLY A 167 14.61 -4.88 15.82
C GLY A 167 13.15 -5.32 15.71
N LYS A 168 12.18 -4.42 15.69
CA LYS A 168 10.78 -4.82 15.53
C LYS A 168 10.28 -4.55 14.11
N LEU A 169 10.47 -5.53 13.23
CA LEU A 169 9.58 -5.67 12.08
C LEU A 169 8.26 -6.20 12.62
N ASP A 170 7.24 -5.37 12.64
CA ASP A 170 5.92 -5.77 13.10
C ASP A 170 5.19 -6.58 12.01
N VAL A 171 5.50 -6.33 10.72
CA VAL A 171 4.81 -6.95 9.59
C VAL A 171 5.66 -6.96 8.31
N GLY A 172 5.78 -8.13 7.68
CA GLY A 172 6.17 -8.26 6.27
C GLY A 172 4.95 -8.63 5.43
N ILE A 173 4.52 -7.76 4.51
CA ILE A 173 3.45 -8.09 3.54
C ILE A 173 4.13 -8.51 2.24
N MET A 174 4.10 -9.82 1.98
CA MET A 174 4.57 -10.40 0.73
C MET A 174 3.38 -10.61 -0.20
N SER A 175 3.47 -10.09 -1.42
CA SER A 175 2.61 -10.54 -2.50
C SER A 175 3.41 -11.46 -3.43
N SER A 176 2.93 -12.68 -3.64
CA SER A 176 3.47 -13.54 -4.69
C SER A 176 3.14 -12.95 -6.06
N GLY A 177 3.80 -13.35 -7.16
CA GLY A 177 3.61 -12.72 -8.48
C GLY A 177 2.19 -12.82 -9.08
N GLN A 178 1.27 -13.53 -8.40
CA GLN A 178 -0.15 -13.67 -8.74
C GLN A 178 -1.06 -12.85 -7.80
N GLU A 179 -0.49 -12.27 -6.75
CA GLU A 179 -1.18 -11.49 -5.73
C GLU A 179 -0.84 -10.01 -5.89
N ASN A 180 -1.86 -9.16 -5.78
CA ASN A 180 -1.67 -7.74 -5.58
C ASN A 180 -1.96 -7.40 -4.12
N GLY A 181 -1.31 -6.38 -3.59
CA GLY A 181 -1.59 -5.85 -2.26
C GLY A 181 -1.72 -4.34 -2.30
N THR A 182 -2.50 -3.78 -1.39
CA THR A 182 -2.54 -2.35 -1.14
C THR A 182 -2.36 -2.11 0.35
N ILE A 183 -1.57 -1.08 0.67
CA ILE A 183 -1.33 -0.65 2.04
C ILE A 183 -1.73 0.81 2.15
N LEU A 184 -2.56 1.05 3.15
CA LEU A 184 -3.00 2.36 3.62
C LEU A 184 -2.65 2.43 5.10
N ALA A 185 -2.25 3.60 5.61
CA ALA A 185 -2.20 3.82 7.05
C ALA A 185 -2.85 5.15 7.42
N LEU A 186 -3.43 5.19 8.61
CA LEU A 186 -3.99 6.40 9.19
C LEU A 186 -3.31 6.73 10.51
N ARG A 187 -3.09 8.01 10.77
CA ARG A 187 -2.58 8.50 12.05
C ARG A 187 -3.70 9.12 12.89
N THR A 188 -3.80 8.69 14.15
CA THR A 188 -4.63 9.34 15.17
C THR A 188 -3.74 9.80 16.31
N GLY A 189 -3.67 11.12 16.53
CA GLY A 189 -2.62 11.70 17.37
C GLY A 189 -1.24 11.38 16.79
N THR A 190 -0.40 10.68 17.57
CA THR A 190 0.93 10.23 17.15
C THR A 190 0.97 8.77 16.67
N LYS A 191 -0.13 8.02 16.78
CA LYS A 191 -0.16 6.59 16.49
C LYS A 191 -0.59 6.32 15.06
N TRP A 192 0.22 5.56 14.34
CA TRP A 192 -0.11 5.03 13.02
C TRP A 192 -0.78 3.65 13.11
N THR A 193 -1.83 3.45 12.33
CA THR A 193 -2.50 2.16 12.14
C THR A 193 -2.51 1.80 10.66
N PHE A 194 -2.02 0.61 10.32
CA PHE A 194 -1.85 0.15 8.95
C PHE A 194 -2.93 -0.86 8.58
N TYR A 195 -3.41 -0.75 7.35
CA TYR A 195 -4.44 -1.57 6.74
C TYR A 195 -3.86 -2.17 5.48
N ALA A 196 -3.83 -3.50 5.41
CA ALA A 196 -3.37 -4.22 4.23
C ALA A 196 -4.55 -4.93 3.60
N GLN A 197 -4.81 -4.66 2.33
CA GLN A 197 -5.76 -5.39 1.50
C GLN A 197 -5.00 -6.25 0.51
N ARG A 198 -5.29 -7.55 0.47
CA ARG A 198 -4.72 -8.48 -0.52
C ARG A 198 -5.75 -8.82 -1.59
N PHE A 199 -5.27 -9.03 -2.81
CA PHE A 199 -6.03 -9.37 -3.99
C PHE A 199 -5.34 -10.51 -4.72
N GLN A 200 -6.10 -11.44 -5.29
CA GLN A 200 -5.59 -12.46 -6.19
C GLN A 200 -6.32 -12.35 -7.52
N MET A 201 -5.58 -12.44 -8.63
CA MET A 201 -6.21 -12.63 -9.94
C MET A 201 -6.34 -14.14 -10.18
N LEU A 202 -7.56 -14.66 -10.35
CA LEU A 202 -7.73 -16.06 -10.78
C LEU A 202 -7.83 -16.09 -12.31
N ALA A 203 -7.28 -17.15 -12.91
CA ALA A 203 -6.98 -17.28 -14.34
C ALA A 203 -8.20 -17.20 -15.30
N SER A 204 -9.43 -17.10 -14.80
CA SER A 204 -10.64 -16.94 -15.61
C SER A 204 -11.69 -15.99 -15.00
N MET A 205 -11.45 -15.47 -13.79
CA MET A 205 -12.32 -14.52 -13.08
C MET A 205 -11.47 -13.79 -12.04
N VAL A 206 -11.62 -12.48 -11.85
CA VAL A 206 -10.98 -11.85 -10.68
C VAL A 206 -11.78 -12.28 -9.44
N GLY A 207 -11.26 -13.23 -8.67
CA GLY A 207 -11.86 -13.75 -7.45
C GLY A 207 -10.86 -13.62 -6.32
N PHE A 208 -11.27 -12.99 -5.22
CA PHE A 208 -10.34 -12.44 -4.24
C PHE A 208 -10.41 -13.21 -2.95
N ILE A 209 -9.33 -13.22 -2.20
CA ILE A 209 -9.36 -13.35 -0.74
C ILE A 209 -9.12 -11.95 -0.20
N ASN A 210 -10.21 -11.27 0.16
CA ASN A 210 -10.12 -9.95 0.76
C ASN A 210 -9.78 -10.11 2.25
N ASP A 211 -8.50 -10.40 2.52
CA ASP A 211 -7.92 -10.44 3.86
C ASP A 211 -7.48 -9.02 4.22
N VAL A 212 -8.23 -8.36 5.10
CA VAL A 212 -7.89 -7.05 5.65
C VAL A 212 -7.24 -7.22 7.00
N ARG A 213 -5.94 -6.95 7.07
CA ARG A 213 -5.17 -7.01 8.31
C ARG A 213 -4.89 -5.63 8.87
N VAL A 214 -4.99 -5.51 10.19
CA VAL A 214 -4.73 -4.27 10.93
C VAL A 214 -3.49 -4.43 11.78
N TYR A 215 -2.58 -3.46 11.70
CA TYR A 215 -1.33 -3.44 12.45
C TYR A 215 -1.19 -2.10 13.16
N SER A 216 -0.84 -2.11 14.45
CA SER A 216 -0.87 -0.92 15.30
C SER A 216 0.36 -0.81 16.19
#